data_AF-A0A388RLL9-F1
#
_entry.id   AF-A0A388RLL9-F1
#
_cell.length_a   1.000
_cell.length_b   1.000
_cell.length_c   1.000
_cell.angle_alpha   90.00
_cell.angle_beta   90.00
_cell.angle_gamma   90.00
#
_symmetry.space_group_name_H-M   'P 1'
#
loop_
_entity.id
_entity.type
_entity.pdbx_description
1 polymer ?
#
loop_
_entity_poly.entity_id
_entity_poly.type
_entity_poly.pdbx_seq_one_letter_code
_entity_poly.pdbx_strand_id
1 'polypeptide(L)'
;MDIEQHMAMARSIEASLQKCTSADYEMAIEGAMLAGTHWLNALMHKLGATSPQEDVFHTYLLTVNEFRRLAVAAEKPLQTLAAIEDMRAPFVRGNYPGGEAAAERALELLSLIRATALGGT
;
A
#
# COMPACT_ATOMS: atom_id res chain seq x y z
N MET A 1 2.55 -9.69 -11.41
CA MET A 1 2.06 -11.03 -10.96
C MET A 1 0.62 -11.17 -11.47
N ASP A 2 -0.06 -12.31 -11.30
CA ASP A 2 -1.52 -12.31 -11.51
C ASP A 2 -2.26 -11.75 -10.28
N ILE A 3 -3.56 -11.50 -10.43
CA ILE A 3 -4.43 -10.93 -9.38
C ILE A 3 -4.35 -11.76 -8.09
N GLU A 4 -4.47 -13.08 -8.19
CA GLU A 4 -4.52 -13.97 -7.02
C GLU A 4 -3.16 -14.03 -6.31
N GLN A 5 -2.06 -14.04 -7.06
CA GLN A 5 -0.72 -13.96 -6.52
C GLN A 5 -0.50 -12.67 -5.73
N HIS A 6 -0.98 -11.53 -6.24
CA HIS A 6 -0.91 -10.27 -5.50
C HIS A 6 -1.73 -10.31 -4.21
N MET A 7 -2.96 -10.82 -4.28
CA MET A 7 -3.82 -10.96 -3.11
C MET A 7 -3.22 -11.90 -2.07
N ALA A 8 -2.61 -13.01 -2.48
CA ALA A 8 -1.93 -13.95 -1.59
C ALA A 8 -0.71 -13.31 -0.91
N MET A 9 0.10 -12.56 -1.67
CA MET A 9 1.26 -11.85 -1.11
C MET A 9 0.84 -10.80 -0.09
N ALA A 10 -0.16 -9.97 -0.41
CA ALA A 10 -0.67 -8.95 0.49
C ALA A 10 -1.16 -9.55 1.82
N ARG A 11 -1.94 -10.65 1.77
CA ARG A 11 -2.39 -11.37 2.97
C ARG A 11 -1.23 -11.93 3.80
N SER A 12 -0.20 -12.46 3.15
CA SER A 12 0.98 -13.01 3.82
C SER A 12 1.76 -11.93 4.60
N ILE A 13 1.92 -10.75 3.98
CA ILE A 13 2.55 -9.60 4.62
C ILE A 13 1.71 -9.11 5.80
N GLU A 14 0.39 -8.97 5.62
CA GLU A 14 -0.52 -8.59 6.71
C GLU A 14 -0.51 -9.57 7.89
N ALA A 15 -0.42 -10.89 7.62
CA ALA A 15 -0.26 -11.89 8.67
C ALA A 15 1.07 -11.74 9.41
N SER A 16 2.12 -11.28 8.74
CA SER A 16 3.42 -10.99 9.37
C SER A 16 3.35 -9.72 10.21
N LEU A 17 2.63 -8.68 9.76
CA LEU A 17 2.42 -7.44 10.49
C LEU A 17 1.71 -7.64 11.83
N GLN A 18 0.88 -8.68 11.98
CA GLN A 18 0.24 -9.01 13.27
C GLN A 18 1.23 -9.38 14.38
N LYS A 19 2.49 -9.65 14.04
CA LYS A 19 3.56 -9.95 15.00
C LYS A 19 4.28 -8.68 15.49
N CYS A 20 4.09 -7.56 14.80
CA CYS A 20 4.68 -6.28 15.17
C CYS A 20 4.00 -5.72 16.42
N THR A 21 4.80 -5.17 17.30
CA THR A 21 4.35 -4.33 18.41
C THR A 21 4.39 -2.86 18.01
N SER A 22 3.89 -1.96 18.86
CA SER A 22 4.01 -0.52 18.61
C SER A 22 5.46 -0.05 18.47
N ALA A 23 6.41 -0.71 19.14
CA ALA A 23 7.83 -0.42 19.01
C ALA A 23 8.41 -0.74 17.61
N ASP A 24 7.73 -1.59 16.84
CA ASP A 24 8.13 -1.99 15.48
C ASP A 24 7.49 -1.08 14.40
N TYR A 25 7.24 0.19 14.73
CA TYR A 25 6.48 1.11 13.88
C TYR A 25 7.07 1.27 12.47
N GLU A 26 8.40 1.25 12.34
CA GLU A 26 9.06 1.31 11.04
C GLU A 26 8.68 0.12 10.16
N MET A 27 8.68 -1.08 10.74
CA MET A 27 8.30 -2.32 10.07
C MET A 27 6.80 -2.31 9.72
N ALA A 28 5.96 -1.76 10.58
CA ALA A 28 4.53 -1.62 10.33
C ALA A 28 4.24 -0.70 9.14
N ILE A 29 4.90 0.46 9.05
CA ILE A 29 4.74 1.40 7.94
C ILE A 29 5.27 0.79 6.63
N GLU A 30 6.45 0.20 6.63
CA GLU A 30 7.03 -0.45 5.45
C GLU A 30 6.17 -1.63 4.98
N GLY A 31 5.74 -2.50 5.89
CA GLY A 31 4.88 -3.62 5.57
C GLY A 31 3.51 -3.17 5.06
N ALA A 32 2.95 -2.07 5.59
CA ALA A 32 1.72 -1.49 5.07
C ALA A 32 1.88 -0.97 3.63
N MET A 33 3.03 -0.35 3.32
CA MET A 33 3.35 0.08 1.95
C MET A 33 3.47 -1.11 1.00
N LEU A 34 4.18 -2.16 1.41
CA LEU A 34 4.36 -3.40 0.64
C LEU A 34 3.02 -4.11 0.37
N ALA A 35 2.24 -4.37 1.40
CA ALA A 35 0.93 -5.01 1.27
C ALA A 35 -0.06 -4.12 0.48
N GLY A 36 -0.07 -2.82 0.74
CA GLY A 36 -0.91 -1.84 0.05
C GLY A 36 -0.63 -1.79 -1.44
N THR A 37 0.64 -1.86 -1.84
CA THR A 37 1.05 -1.93 -3.24
C THR A 37 0.51 -3.19 -3.92
N HIS A 38 0.56 -4.34 -3.25
CA HIS A 38 0.00 -5.57 -3.80
C HIS A 38 -1.53 -5.54 -3.93
N TRP A 39 -2.25 -4.97 -2.95
CA TRP A 39 -3.69 -4.76 -3.09
C TRP A 39 -4.03 -3.80 -4.22
N LEU A 40 -3.26 -2.72 -4.37
CA LEU A 40 -3.43 -1.77 -5.46
C LEU A 40 -3.20 -2.44 -6.82
N ASN A 41 -2.14 -3.23 -6.99
CA ASN A 41 -1.88 -3.95 -8.23
C ASN A 41 -3.00 -4.94 -8.57
N ALA A 42 -3.48 -5.71 -7.57
CA ALA A 42 -4.63 -6.58 -7.76
C ALA A 42 -5.87 -5.80 -8.23
N LEU A 43 -6.13 -4.62 -7.66
CA LEU A 43 -7.23 -3.74 -8.09
C LEU A 43 -7.01 -3.22 -9.51
N MET A 44 -5.82 -2.73 -9.85
CA MET A 44 -5.51 -2.18 -11.18
C MET A 44 -5.65 -3.24 -12.27
N HIS A 45 -5.20 -4.47 -12.02
CA HIS A 45 -5.40 -5.60 -12.92
C HIS A 45 -6.89 -5.95 -13.08
N LYS A 46 -7.67 -5.98 -11.98
CA LYS A 46 -9.12 -6.22 -12.04
C LYS A 46 -9.86 -5.17 -12.87
N LEU A 47 -9.42 -3.92 -12.79
CA LEU A 47 -9.99 -2.80 -13.54
C LEU A 47 -9.47 -2.72 -15.00
N GLY A 48 -8.49 -3.55 -15.38
CA GLY A 48 -7.83 -3.50 -16.69
C GLY A 48 -6.97 -2.25 -16.89
N ALA A 49 -6.61 -1.55 -15.81
CA ALA A 49 -5.80 -0.34 -15.86
C ALA A 49 -4.30 -0.63 -16.07
N THR A 50 -3.85 -1.84 -15.69
CA THR A 50 -2.51 -2.36 -15.97
C THR A 50 -2.60 -3.82 -16.43
N SER A 51 -1.61 -4.26 -17.22
CA SER A 51 -1.47 -5.67 -17.60
C SER A 51 -0.77 -6.48 -16.50
N PRO A 52 -0.84 -7.84 -16.50
CA PRO A 52 -0.12 -8.67 -15.52
C PRO A 52 1.42 -8.54 -15.56
N GLN A 53 1.96 -7.91 -16.61
CA GLN A 53 3.38 -7.59 -16.77
C GLN A 53 3.74 -6.20 -16.24
N GLU A 54 2.74 -5.39 -15.85
CA GLU A 54 2.89 -4.03 -15.39
C GLU A 54 2.36 -3.89 -13.95
N ASP A 55 3.30 -3.87 -13.01
CA ASP A 55 3.02 -3.69 -11.58
C ASP A 55 3.54 -2.33 -11.12
N VAL A 56 2.81 -1.69 -10.22
CA VAL A 56 3.33 -0.58 -9.41
C VAL A 56 4.34 -1.14 -8.41
N PHE A 57 5.48 -0.49 -8.27
CA PHE A 57 6.54 -0.89 -7.33
C PHE A 57 6.46 -0.05 -6.04
N HIS A 58 6.72 -0.68 -4.89
CA HIS A 58 6.69 -0.05 -3.57
C HIS A 58 7.93 0.79 -3.25
N THR A 59 8.97 0.74 -4.10
CA THR A 59 10.25 1.43 -3.90
C THR A 59 10.31 2.83 -4.51
N TYR A 60 9.45 3.09 -5.50
CA TYR A 60 9.37 4.38 -6.18
C TYR A 60 7.90 4.73 -6.30
N LEU A 61 7.49 5.85 -5.67
CA LEU A 61 6.20 6.42 -6.02
C LEU A 61 6.17 6.66 -7.53
N LEU A 62 5.03 6.42 -8.14
CA LEU A 62 4.81 6.59 -9.57
C LEU A 62 5.28 7.96 -10.05
N THR A 63 5.78 8.04 -11.28
CA THR A 63 5.95 9.36 -11.90
C THR A 63 4.61 10.10 -11.92
N VAL A 64 4.63 11.44 -11.93
CA VAL A 64 3.39 12.24 -11.93
C VAL A 64 2.44 11.83 -13.05
N ASN A 65 2.97 11.47 -14.23
CA ASN A 65 2.16 11.04 -15.36
C ASN A 65 1.54 9.67 -15.14
N GLU A 66 2.28 8.70 -14.59
CA GLU A 66 1.74 7.38 -14.25
C GLU A 66 0.71 7.46 -13.12
N PHE A 67 0.97 8.29 -12.11
CA PHE A 67 0.03 8.56 -11.03
C PHE A 67 -1.29 9.09 -11.61
N ARG A 68 -1.24 10.13 -12.45
CA ARG A 68 -2.43 10.70 -13.10
C ARG A 68 -3.16 9.68 -13.97
N ARG A 69 -2.43 8.85 -14.72
CA ARG A 69 -3.01 7.79 -15.55
C ARG A 69 -3.78 6.78 -14.72
N LEU A 70 -3.20 6.29 -13.63
CA LEU A 70 -3.83 5.27 -12.78
C LEU A 70 -4.93 5.84 -11.87
N ALA A 71 -4.84 7.12 -11.50
CA ALA A 71 -5.87 7.80 -10.72
C ALA A 71 -7.24 7.83 -11.44
N VAL A 72 -7.25 7.83 -12.77
CA VAL A 72 -8.49 7.73 -13.56
C VAL A 72 -9.26 6.45 -13.25
N ALA A 73 -8.55 5.33 -12.97
CA ALA A 73 -9.17 4.05 -12.69
C ALA A 73 -9.55 3.89 -11.20
N ALA A 74 -8.69 4.34 -10.28
CA ALA A 74 -8.93 4.21 -8.85
C ALA A 74 -8.20 5.29 -8.04
N GLU A 75 -8.73 6.52 -8.08
CA GLU A 75 -8.14 7.69 -7.41
C GLU A 75 -7.95 7.48 -5.90
N LYS A 76 -9.01 7.05 -5.20
CA LYS A 76 -8.97 6.93 -3.73
C LYS A 76 -7.91 5.92 -3.25
N PRO A 77 -7.86 4.66 -3.72
CA PRO A 77 -6.80 3.72 -3.34
C PRO A 77 -5.39 4.22 -3.65
N LEU A 78 -5.22 4.92 -4.78
CA LEU A 78 -3.92 5.47 -5.17
C LEU A 78 -3.46 6.60 -4.24
N GLN A 79 -4.36 7.51 -3.88
CA GLN A 79 -4.09 8.57 -2.89
C GLN A 79 -3.84 7.99 -1.49
N THR A 80 -4.60 6.96 -1.11
CA THR A 80 -4.41 6.25 0.16
C THR A 80 -3.02 5.61 0.24
N LEU A 81 -2.54 4.99 -0.85
CA LEU A 81 -1.18 4.43 -0.90
C LEU A 81 -0.11 5.54 -0.85
N ALA A 82 -0.32 6.65 -1.55
CA ALA A 82 0.59 7.79 -1.49
C ALA A 82 0.73 8.38 -0.08
N ALA A 83 -0.37 8.42 0.68
CA ALA A 83 -0.32 8.84 2.08
C ALA A 83 0.50 7.90 2.97
N ILE A 84 0.58 6.60 2.65
CA ILE A 84 1.49 5.66 3.35
C ILE A 84 2.95 5.97 2.96
N GLU A 85 3.24 6.23 1.68
CA GLU A 85 4.60 6.62 1.25
C GLU A 85 5.09 7.89 1.96
N ASP A 86 4.22 8.90 2.09
CA ASP A 86 4.55 10.16 2.76
C ASP A 86 4.98 9.97 4.23
N MET A 87 4.56 8.88 4.88
CA MET A 87 4.97 8.53 6.25
C MET A 87 6.38 7.92 6.32
N ARG A 88 6.85 7.28 5.25
CA ARG A 88 8.16 6.59 5.25
C ARG A 88 9.31 7.56 5.40
N ALA A 89 9.23 8.74 4.79
CA ALA A 89 10.28 9.74 4.87
C ALA A 89 10.55 10.24 6.31
N PRO A 90 9.55 10.76 7.06
CA PRO A 90 9.78 11.22 8.43
C PRO A 90 9.98 10.09 9.44
N PHE A 91 9.21 8.99 9.35
CA PHE A 91 9.14 8.02 10.43
C PHE A 91 10.05 6.81 10.24
N VAL A 92 10.22 6.32 9.00
CA VAL A 92 11.09 5.16 8.74
C VAL A 92 12.52 5.60 8.44
N ARG A 93 12.69 6.65 7.62
CA ARG A 93 14.01 7.12 7.17
C ARG A 93 14.55 8.26 8.02
N GLY A 94 13.68 8.97 8.75
CA GLY A 94 14.00 10.23 9.43
C GLY A 94 13.99 10.18 10.95
N ASN A 95 13.52 9.08 11.57
CA ASN A 95 13.37 8.94 13.04
C ASN A 95 12.68 10.16 13.70
N TYR A 96 11.69 10.74 13.03
CA TYR A 96 10.90 11.84 13.58
C TYR A 96 9.94 11.30 14.66
N PRO A 97 9.74 12.01 15.79
CA PRO A 97 8.83 11.55 16.84
C PRO A 97 7.39 11.29 16.34
N GLY A 98 6.73 10.28 16.90
CA GLY A 98 5.34 9.93 16.57
C GLY A 98 5.18 8.76 15.59
N GLY A 99 6.21 7.93 15.44
CA GLY A 99 6.19 6.77 14.55
C GLY A 99 5.07 5.77 14.87
N GLU A 100 4.74 5.56 16.15
CA GLU A 100 3.69 4.63 16.56
C GLU A 100 2.31 5.05 16.05
N ALA A 101 1.97 6.33 16.19
CA ALA A 101 0.71 6.87 15.66
C ALA A 101 0.68 6.86 14.12
N ALA A 102 1.84 7.09 13.47
CA ALA A 102 1.95 6.98 12.03
C ALA A 102 1.77 5.53 11.54
N ALA A 103 2.29 4.55 12.28
CA ALA A 103 2.08 3.13 12.00
C ALA A 103 0.62 2.72 12.15
N GLU A 104 -0.06 3.13 13.21
CA GLU A 104 -1.51 2.92 13.36
C GLU A 104 -2.26 3.48 12.14
N ARG A 105 -1.95 4.71 11.73
CA ARG A 105 -2.55 5.33 10.57
C ARG A 105 -2.24 4.58 9.27
N ALA A 106 -1.01 4.09 9.08
CA ALA A 106 -0.64 3.30 7.90
C ALA A 106 -1.45 2.00 7.81
N LEU A 107 -1.71 1.32 8.93
CA LEU A 107 -2.51 0.10 8.98
C LEU A 107 -4.01 0.36 8.71
N GLU A 108 -4.53 1.52 9.13
CA GLU A 108 -5.88 1.96 8.74
C GLU A 108 -5.98 2.18 7.23
N LEU A 109 -5.02 2.92 6.65
CA LEU A 109 -4.97 3.19 5.21
C LEU A 109 -4.85 1.88 4.41
N LEU A 110 -3.99 0.95 4.84
CA LEU A 110 -3.89 -0.39 4.26
C LEU A 110 -5.25 -1.11 4.25
N SER A 111 -5.98 -1.05 5.37
CA SER A 111 -7.29 -1.68 5.49
C SER A 111 -8.30 -1.10 4.49
N LEU A 112 -8.23 0.21 4.20
CA LEU A 112 -9.07 0.84 3.18
C LEU A 112 -8.71 0.36 1.76
N ILE A 113 -7.42 0.29 1.41
CA ILE A 113 -6.97 -0.21 0.09
C ILE A 113 -7.46 -1.65 -0.09
N ARG A 114 -7.27 -2.50 0.93
CA ARG A 114 -7.73 -3.90 0.93
C ARG A 114 -9.24 -3.99 0.74
N ALA A 115 -10.03 -3.20 1.48
CA ALA A 115 -11.48 -3.19 1.35
C ALA A 115 -11.90 -2.88 -0.08
N THR A 116 -11.35 -1.83 -0.68
CA THR A 116 -11.66 -1.48 -2.08
C THR A 116 -11.23 -2.59 -3.06
N ALA A 117 -10.05 -3.17 -2.90
CA ALA A 117 -9.56 -4.25 -3.76
C ALA A 117 -10.41 -5.53 -3.69
N LEU A 118 -11.11 -5.75 -2.58
CA LEU A 118 -12.04 -6.86 -2.37
C LEU A 118 -13.50 -6.52 -2.74
N GLY A 119 -13.80 -5.30 -3.16
CA GLY A 119 -15.15 -4.84 -3.50
C GLY A 119 -15.99 -4.34 -2.32
N GLY A 120 -15.36 -4.04 -1.19
CA GLY A 120 -15.98 -3.33 -0.06
C GLY A 120 -16.11 -1.85 -0.40
N THR A 121 -17.36 -1.36 -0.38
CA THR A 121 -17.75 0.04 -0.56
C THR A 121 -17.25 0.93 0.56
#